data_AF-A0A6C0Y6C5-F1
#
_entry.id   AF-A0A6C0Y6C5-F1
#
_cell.length_a   1.000
_cell.length_b   1.000
_cell.length_c   1.000
_cell.angle_alpha   90.00
_cell.angle_beta   90.00
_cell.angle_gamma   90.00
#
_symmetry.space_group_name_H-M   'P 1'
#
loop_
_entity.id
_entity.type
_entity.pdbx_description
1 polymer ?
#
loop_
_entity_poly.entity_id
_entity_poly.type
_entity_poly.pdbx_seq_one_letter_code
_entity_poly.pdbx_strand_id
1 'polypeptide(L)'
;MSQTESKRKTVHAILFLISLAVLVVCANALTIQFAYIAHNWMALNILLPIILLIVSFFYIIWYVSPSLPFNTSPSFIFGVCGVFMLIFASAYLTANADKLRDMTVFKKQNLLDAQSKEFGIVKAIGRDHNVLIRLGNTKNSWAMSRLNLPNSSGASITLENAHCKLNYNGESIQDMTNAVAVNLPNVKTDIDIPKLMIMVHELAHCLDIKRDFATFNLDRVDPKHPHNIVIGTHAIAPQFRSAILVDDVETYYVEAGKSVLWKEAFADVYSIGFLYVQYPKIASSVTQNLISFRAKYASQDPTHDTTCWLANIENTVKPENVNELIEWSDKIRNNSECTKKMYAN
;
A
#
# COMPACT_ATOMS: atom_id res chain seq x y z
N MET A 1 59.90 -24.52 -2.63
CA MET A 1 58.52 -25.04 -2.84
C MET A 1 58.49 -25.80 -4.16
N SER A 2 58.12 -27.07 -4.17
CA SER A 2 58.08 -27.84 -5.42
C SER A 2 56.92 -27.38 -6.29
N GLN A 3 57.10 -27.42 -7.61
CA GLN A 3 56.08 -27.06 -8.62
C GLN A 3 54.78 -27.84 -8.43
N THR A 4 54.87 -29.02 -7.83
CA THR A 4 53.78 -29.93 -7.46
C THR A 4 52.89 -29.36 -6.34
N GLU A 5 53.47 -28.65 -5.37
CA GLU A 5 52.74 -28.05 -4.25
C GLU A 5 51.94 -26.81 -4.68
N SER A 6 52.50 -26.02 -5.60
CA SER A 6 51.81 -24.88 -6.22
C SER A 6 50.60 -25.33 -7.05
N LYS A 7 50.76 -26.33 -7.92
CA LYS A 7 49.65 -26.90 -8.71
C LYS A 7 48.55 -27.48 -7.82
N ARG A 8 48.92 -28.17 -6.72
CA ARG A 8 47.96 -28.71 -5.76
C ARG A 8 47.13 -27.60 -5.12
N LYS A 9 47.75 -26.50 -4.67
CA LYS A 9 47.04 -25.34 -4.07
C LYS A 9 46.07 -24.69 -5.07
N THR A 10 46.46 -24.55 -6.34
CA THR A 10 45.58 -23.99 -7.39
C THR A 10 44.36 -24.86 -7.66
N VAL A 11 44.53 -26.19 -7.77
CA VAL A 11 43.40 -27.12 -8.00
C VAL A 11 42.41 -27.08 -6.83
N HIS A 12 42.90 -27.02 -5.58
CA HIS A 12 42.02 -26.94 -4.40
C HIS A 12 41.27 -25.61 -4.34
N ALA A 13 41.91 -24.49 -4.72
CA ALA A 13 41.24 -23.20 -4.79
C ALA A 13 40.13 -23.19 -5.86
N ILE A 14 40.37 -23.80 -7.02
CA ILE A 14 39.36 -23.94 -8.08
C ILE A 14 38.18 -24.80 -7.60
N LEU A 15 38.44 -25.95 -6.97
CA LEU A 15 37.40 -26.84 -6.44
C LEU A 15 36.59 -26.18 -5.31
N PHE A 16 37.22 -25.32 -4.51
CA PHE A 16 36.52 -24.53 -3.50
C PHE A 16 35.59 -23.49 -4.14
N LEU A 17 36.06 -22.75 -5.14
CA LEU A 17 35.23 -21.78 -5.86
C LEU A 17 34.04 -22.45 -6.57
N ILE A 18 34.26 -23.64 -7.15
CA ILE A 18 33.18 -24.44 -7.76
C ILE A 18 32.19 -24.88 -6.69
N SER A 19 32.66 -25.39 -5.55
CA SER A 19 31.79 -25.81 -4.44
C SER A 19 30.97 -24.64 -3.89
N LEU A 20 31.57 -23.45 -3.77
CA LEU A 20 30.90 -22.23 -3.34
C LEU A 20 29.83 -21.79 -4.36
N ALA A 21 30.17 -21.83 -5.65
CA ALA A 21 29.23 -21.52 -6.72
C ALA A 21 28.04 -22.50 -6.75
N VAL A 22 28.30 -23.81 -6.62
CA VAL A 22 27.25 -24.85 -6.54
C VAL A 22 26.37 -24.63 -5.32
N LEU A 23 26.95 -24.35 -4.15
CA LEU A 23 26.17 -24.09 -2.94
C LEU A 23 25.24 -22.88 -3.12
N VAL A 24 25.72 -21.82 -3.77
CA VAL A 24 24.93 -20.62 -4.05
C VAL A 24 23.86 -20.88 -5.10
N VAL A 25 24.13 -21.67 -6.14
CA VAL A 25 23.10 -22.06 -7.12
C VAL A 25 22.02 -22.92 -6.45
N CYS A 26 22.40 -23.93 -5.65
CA CYS A 26 21.46 -24.77 -4.91
C CYS A 26 20.64 -23.96 -3.91
N ALA A 27 21.29 -23.05 -3.18
CA ALA A 27 20.64 -22.11 -2.30
C ALA A 27 19.62 -21.23 -3.01
N ASN A 28 19.97 -20.64 -4.15
CA ASN A 28 19.06 -19.81 -4.92
C ASN A 28 17.90 -20.63 -5.48
N ALA A 29 18.15 -21.86 -5.95
CA ALA A 29 17.11 -22.77 -6.41
C ALA A 29 16.14 -23.13 -5.27
N LEU A 30 16.65 -23.39 -4.07
CA LEU A 30 15.85 -23.58 -2.85
C LEU A 30 15.07 -22.30 -2.50
N THR A 31 15.70 -21.12 -2.52
CA THR A 31 15.04 -19.83 -2.25
C THR A 31 13.90 -19.58 -3.23
N ILE A 32 14.09 -19.86 -4.53
CA ILE A 32 13.05 -19.75 -5.56
C ILE A 32 11.93 -20.74 -5.25
N GLN A 33 12.25 -22.02 -5.03
CA GLN A 33 11.26 -23.06 -4.75
C GLN A 33 10.44 -22.76 -3.48
N PHE A 34 11.07 -22.24 -2.43
CA PHE A 34 10.40 -21.88 -1.17
C PHE A 34 9.63 -20.55 -1.25
N ALA A 35 10.05 -19.58 -2.06
CA ALA A 35 9.27 -18.36 -2.31
C ALA A 35 7.90 -18.67 -2.94
N TYR A 36 7.80 -19.76 -3.70
CA TYR A 36 6.55 -20.27 -4.26
C TYR A 36 5.70 -21.11 -3.28
N ILE A 37 6.28 -21.62 -2.18
CA ILE A 37 5.67 -22.71 -1.38
C ILE A 37 5.48 -22.38 0.12
N ALA A 38 6.31 -21.55 0.77
CA ALA A 38 6.29 -21.44 2.25
C ALA A 38 6.42 -20.01 2.84
N HIS A 39 5.76 -19.80 3.98
CA HIS A 39 5.71 -18.55 4.75
C HIS A 39 7.03 -18.19 5.50
N ASN A 40 7.92 -19.15 5.76
CA ASN A 40 9.13 -18.96 6.61
C ASN A 40 10.42 -18.66 5.83
N TRP A 41 10.29 -17.95 4.71
CA TRP A 41 11.37 -17.69 3.75
C TRP A 41 12.48 -16.74 4.27
N MET A 42 12.18 -15.90 5.25
CA MET A 42 13.15 -14.93 5.79
C MET A 42 14.29 -15.60 6.59
N ALA A 43 13.98 -16.66 7.34
CA ALA A 43 14.98 -17.40 8.13
C ALA A 43 16.01 -18.08 7.23
N LEU A 44 15.58 -18.67 6.11
CA LEU A 44 16.46 -19.36 5.17
C LEU A 44 17.45 -18.39 4.49
N ASN A 45 16.99 -17.16 4.17
CA ASN A 45 17.80 -16.12 3.56
C ASN A 45 18.85 -15.51 4.50
N ILE A 46 18.65 -15.57 5.83
CA ILE A 46 19.62 -15.11 6.82
C ILE A 46 20.60 -16.24 7.18
N LEU A 47 20.09 -17.46 7.40
CA LEU A 47 20.91 -18.60 7.80
C LEU A 47 21.94 -18.98 6.75
N LEU A 48 21.60 -18.89 5.47
CA LEU A 48 22.47 -19.38 4.42
C LEU A 48 23.71 -18.49 4.18
N PRO A 49 23.63 -17.16 4.07
CA PRO A 49 24.82 -16.29 4.06
C PRO A 49 25.68 -16.45 5.32
N ILE A 50 25.06 -16.66 6.48
CA ILE A 50 25.77 -16.93 7.74
C ILE A 50 26.54 -18.26 7.64
N ILE A 51 25.90 -19.33 7.17
CA ILE A 51 26.55 -20.63 6.97
C ILE A 51 27.71 -20.50 5.96
N LEU A 52 27.51 -19.77 4.86
CA LEU A 52 28.54 -19.51 3.85
C LEU A 52 29.71 -18.70 4.42
N LEU A 53 29.45 -17.68 5.23
CA LEU A 53 30.46 -16.90 5.95
C LEU A 53 31.23 -17.76 6.94
N ILE A 54 30.54 -18.59 7.71
CA ILE A 54 31.13 -19.51 8.69
C ILE A 54 32.01 -20.53 7.99
N VAL A 55 31.52 -21.19 6.93
CA VAL A 55 32.30 -22.17 6.15
C VAL A 55 33.52 -21.51 5.51
N SER A 56 33.36 -20.31 4.96
CA SER A 56 34.48 -19.55 4.37
C SER A 56 35.51 -19.13 5.43
N PHE A 57 35.07 -18.68 6.60
CA PHE A 57 35.92 -18.30 7.72
C PHE A 57 36.70 -19.48 8.29
N PHE A 58 36.03 -20.62 8.52
CA PHE A 58 36.70 -21.84 8.97
C PHE A 58 37.65 -22.42 7.91
N TYR A 59 37.31 -22.32 6.62
CA TYR A 59 38.21 -22.70 5.54
C TYR A 59 39.46 -21.81 5.51
N ILE A 60 39.30 -20.48 5.66
CA ILE A 60 40.42 -19.54 5.76
C ILE A 60 41.30 -19.88 6.96
N ILE A 61 40.75 -20.08 8.15
CA ILE A 61 41.53 -20.42 9.35
C ILE A 61 42.26 -21.75 9.20
N TRP A 62 41.59 -22.78 8.67
CA TRP A 62 42.16 -24.13 8.60
C TRP A 62 43.22 -24.26 7.52
N TYR A 63 43.06 -23.59 6.36
CA TYR A 63 43.96 -23.74 5.21
C TYR A 63 44.97 -22.60 5.05
N VAL A 64 44.72 -21.41 5.62
CA VAL A 64 45.62 -20.24 5.57
C VAL A 64 46.46 -20.08 6.86
N SER A 65 46.51 -21.13 7.70
CA SER A 65 47.37 -21.30 8.88
C SER A 65 48.76 -20.62 8.78
N PRO A 66 49.36 -20.21 9.92
CA PRO A 66 49.90 -18.88 10.25
C PRO A 66 51.23 -18.51 9.53
N SER A 67 51.62 -19.27 8.52
CA SER A 67 52.90 -19.15 7.79
C SER A 67 52.78 -18.37 6.48
N LEU A 68 51.59 -17.92 6.11
CA LEU A 68 51.42 -16.96 5.02
C LEU A 68 51.58 -15.55 5.60
N PRO A 69 52.64 -14.79 5.24
CA PRO A 69 52.62 -13.36 5.50
C PRO A 69 51.34 -12.81 4.86
N PHE A 70 50.71 -11.82 5.49
CA PHE A 70 49.57 -11.04 4.99
C PHE A 70 49.88 -10.29 3.67
N ASN A 71 50.75 -10.83 2.81
CA ASN A 71 50.90 -10.40 1.45
C ASN A 71 49.66 -10.88 0.69
N THR A 72 48.78 -9.92 0.44
CA THR A 72 47.61 -9.89 -0.43
C THR A 72 47.72 -10.80 -1.65
N SER A 73 47.57 -12.12 -1.46
CA SER A 73 47.48 -13.06 -2.56
C SER A 73 46.23 -12.69 -3.36
N PRO A 74 46.32 -12.52 -4.69
CA PRO A 74 45.16 -12.25 -5.53
C PRO A 74 44.00 -13.21 -5.25
N SER A 75 44.30 -14.48 -4.93
CA SER A 75 43.31 -15.49 -4.56
C SER A 75 42.50 -15.16 -3.31
N PHE A 76 43.08 -14.49 -2.32
CA PHE A 76 42.36 -14.04 -1.12
C PHE A 76 41.42 -12.87 -1.47
N ILE A 77 41.90 -11.90 -2.24
CA ILE A 77 41.08 -10.78 -2.72
C ILE A 77 39.93 -11.30 -3.59
N PHE A 78 40.21 -12.21 -4.53
CA PHE A 78 39.19 -12.85 -5.37
C PHE A 78 38.18 -13.67 -4.55
N GLY A 79 38.63 -14.35 -3.48
CA GLY A 79 37.75 -15.08 -2.57
C GLY A 79 36.80 -14.16 -1.81
N VAL A 80 37.32 -13.07 -1.22
CA VAL A 80 36.51 -12.07 -0.51
C VAL A 80 35.54 -11.37 -1.47
N CYS A 81 36.01 -10.90 -2.62
CA CYS A 81 35.16 -10.28 -3.64
C CYS A 81 34.10 -11.26 -4.16
N GLY A 82 34.44 -12.54 -4.32
CA GLY A 82 33.51 -13.60 -4.69
C GLY A 82 32.39 -13.76 -3.67
N VAL A 83 32.71 -13.84 -2.38
CA VAL A 83 31.70 -13.91 -1.31
C VAL A 83 30.79 -12.68 -1.31
N PHE A 84 31.33 -11.47 -1.45
CA PHE A 84 30.52 -10.25 -1.55
C PHE A 84 29.61 -10.26 -2.77
N MET A 85 30.11 -10.62 -3.96
CA MET A 85 29.28 -10.74 -5.16
C MET A 85 28.15 -11.76 -5.00
N LEU A 86 28.39 -12.86 -4.28
CA LEU A 86 27.36 -13.86 -4.01
C LEU A 86 26.31 -13.35 -3.01
N ILE A 87 26.70 -12.56 -2.00
CA ILE A 87 25.75 -11.90 -1.10
C ILE A 87 24.87 -10.91 -1.88
N PHE A 88 25.45 -10.06 -2.72
CA PHE A 88 24.69 -9.11 -3.54
C PHE A 88 23.78 -9.82 -4.55
N ALA A 89 24.26 -10.86 -5.22
CA ALA A 89 23.47 -11.65 -6.15
C ALA A 89 22.29 -12.35 -5.44
N SER A 90 22.54 -12.93 -4.26
CA SER A 90 21.50 -13.53 -3.41
C SER A 90 20.45 -12.50 -3.01
N ALA A 91 20.87 -11.35 -2.46
CA ALA A 91 19.96 -10.28 -2.05
C ALA A 91 19.11 -9.77 -3.24
N TYR A 92 19.73 -9.59 -4.41
CA TYR A 92 19.02 -9.19 -5.63
C TYR A 92 18.00 -10.23 -6.09
N LEU A 93 18.36 -11.52 -6.11
CA LEU A 93 17.46 -12.60 -6.51
C LEU A 93 16.29 -12.74 -5.52
N THR A 94 16.58 -12.62 -4.22
CA THR A 94 15.61 -12.64 -3.12
C THR A 94 14.60 -11.50 -3.25
N ALA A 95 15.05 -10.26 -3.49
CA ALA A 95 14.15 -9.12 -3.72
C ALA A 95 13.25 -9.30 -4.95
N ASN A 96 13.78 -9.89 -6.04
CA ASN A 96 13.00 -10.16 -7.24
C ASN A 96 11.99 -11.31 -7.04
N ALA A 97 12.36 -12.37 -6.32
CA ALA A 97 11.48 -13.47 -5.99
C ALA A 97 10.30 -13.00 -5.12
N ASP A 98 10.56 -12.14 -4.14
CA ASP A 98 9.54 -11.49 -3.33
C ASP A 98 8.57 -10.66 -4.16
N LYS A 99 9.10 -9.80 -5.03
CA LYS A 99 8.27 -9.01 -5.94
C LYS A 99 7.37 -9.89 -6.81
N LEU A 100 7.89 -11.00 -7.35
CA LEU A 100 7.12 -11.94 -8.15
C LEU A 100 6.03 -12.63 -7.33
N ARG A 101 6.33 -13.02 -6.09
CA ARG A 101 5.36 -13.60 -5.16
C ARG A 101 4.22 -12.61 -4.89
N ASP A 102 4.55 -11.39 -4.50
CA ASP A 102 3.59 -10.36 -4.14
C ASP A 102 2.71 -9.98 -5.34
N MET A 103 3.29 -9.89 -6.55
CA MET A 103 2.54 -9.73 -7.79
C MET A 103 1.58 -10.91 -8.06
N THR A 104 1.98 -12.13 -7.74
CA THR A 104 1.15 -13.33 -7.94
C THR A 104 -0.02 -13.38 -6.98
N VAL A 105 0.24 -13.09 -5.69
CA VAL A 105 -0.79 -12.98 -4.65
C VAL A 105 -1.78 -11.87 -5.01
N PHE A 106 -1.28 -10.68 -5.35
CA PHE A 106 -2.12 -9.56 -5.76
C PHE A 106 -2.99 -9.90 -6.96
N LYS A 107 -2.44 -10.51 -8.02
CA LYS A 107 -3.23 -10.92 -9.20
C LYS A 107 -4.36 -11.88 -8.83
N LYS A 108 -4.09 -12.86 -7.96
CA LYS A 108 -5.09 -13.82 -7.50
C LYS A 108 -6.19 -13.11 -6.70
N GLN A 109 -5.83 -12.28 -5.74
CA GLN A 109 -6.79 -11.51 -4.92
C GLN A 109 -7.63 -10.57 -5.80
N ASN A 110 -7.00 -9.84 -6.70
CA ASN A 110 -7.65 -8.90 -7.61
C ASN A 110 -8.67 -9.59 -8.54
N LEU A 111 -8.41 -10.83 -8.98
CA LEU A 111 -9.40 -11.64 -9.72
C LEU A 111 -10.61 -12.00 -8.85
N LEU A 112 -10.40 -12.33 -7.58
CA LEU A 112 -11.49 -12.60 -6.64
C LEU A 112 -12.29 -11.31 -6.37
N ASP A 113 -11.60 -10.19 -6.17
CA ASP A 113 -12.23 -8.88 -5.97
C ASP A 113 -13.04 -8.45 -7.18
N ALA A 114 -12.55 -8.69 -8.40
CA ALA A 114 -13.27 -8.39 -9.63
C ALA A 114 -14.63 -9.10 -9.74
N GLN A 115 -14.74 -10.29 -9.12
CA GLN A 115 -15.94 -11.13 -9.08
C GLN A 115 -16.78 -10.92 -7.82
N SER A 116 -16.28 -10.12 -6.86
CA SER A 116 -16.92 -9.89 -5.57
C SER A 116 -18.18 -9.03 -5.68
N LYS A 117 -19.13 -9.24 -4.77
CA LYS A 117 -20.38 -8.46 -4.72
C LYS A 117 -20.09 -7.02 -4.29
N GLU A 118 -19.13 -6.85 -3.39
CA GLU A 118 -18.67 -5.57 -2.87
C GLU A 118 -18.17 -4.68 -4.03
N PHE A 119 -17.30 -5.22 -4.89
CA PHE A 119 -16.83 -4.48 -6.05
C PHE A 119 -17.94 -4.23 -7.08
N GLY A 120 -18.91 -5.14 -7.20
CA GLY A 120 -20.13 -4.94 -7.97
C GLY A 120 -20.90 -3.68 -7.52
N ILE A 121 -21.09 -3.52 -6.22
CA ILE A 121 -21.76 -2.35 -5.61
C ILE A 121 -20.95 -1.08 -5.88
N VAL A 122 -19.63 -1.10 -5.66
CA VAL A 122 -18.75 0.06 -5.87
C VAL A 122 -18.79 0.53 -7.33
N LYS A 123 -18.81 -0.40 -8.30
CA LYS A 123 -18.98 -0.06 -9.73
C LYS A 123 -20.34 0.57 -10.03
N ALA A 124 -21.41 0.13 -9.35
CA ALA A 124 -22.74 0.70 -9.53
C ALA A 124 -22.77 2.14 -9.04
N ILE A 125 -22.29 2.40 -7.81
CA ILE A 125 -22.21 3.76 -7.24
C ILE A 125 -21.35 4.67 -8.14
N GLY A 126 -20.19 4.18 -8.58
CA GLY A 126 -19.33 4.95 -9.49
C GLY A 126 -20.06 5.32 -10.79
N ARG A 127 -20.79 4.38 -11.40
CA ARG A 127 -21.58 4.63 -12.61
C ARG A 127 -22.65 5.68 -12.38
N ASP A 128 -23.37 5.62 -11.26
CA ASP A 128 -24.41 6.60 -10.92
C ASP A 128 -23.84 8.00 -10.75
N HIS A 129 -22.56 8.11 -10.37
CA HIS A 129 -21.81 9.36 -10.34
C HIS A 129 -20.98 9.62 -11.62
N ASN A 130 -21.28 8.97 -12.75
CA ASN A 130 -20.56 9.15 -14.03
C ASN A 130 -19.04 8.92 -13.94
N VAL A 131 -18.62 7.96 -13.12
CA VAL A 131 -17.22 7.55 -13.01
C VAL A 131 -17.08 6.05 -13.26
N LEU A 132 -16.20 5.70 -14.19
CA LEU A 132 -15.83 4.30 -14.37
C LEU A 132 -14.87 3.87 -13.27
N ILE A 133 -15.21 2.79 -12.54
CA ILE A 133 -14.31 2.19 -11.56
C ILE A 133 -13.65 0.94 -12.15
N ARG A 134 -12.32 0.88 -12.05
CA ARG A 134 -11.52 -0.27 -12.45
C ARG A 134 -10.64 -0.69 -11.30
N LEU A 135 -10.42 -1.99 -11.16
CA LEU A 135 -9.36 -2.44 -10.26
C LEU A 135 -8.00 -2.10 -10.86
N GLY A 136 -7.06 -1.75 -9.99
CA GLY A 136 -5.70 -1.48 -10.38
C GLY A 136 -4.95 -2.74 -10.78
N ASN A 137 -3.66 -2.57 -11.08
CA ASN A 137 -2.81 -3.65 -11.56
C ASN A 137 -1.44 -3.60 -10.88
N THR A 138 -0.62 -4.60 -11.16
CA THR A 138 0.70 -4.76 -10.53
C THR A 138 1.74 -3.72 -10.95
N LYS A 139 1.41 -2.73 -11.79
CA LYS A 139 2.41 -1.76 -12.26
C LYS A 139 2.67 -0.64 -11.24
N ASN A 140 1.64 -0.20 -10.51
CA ASN A 140 1.71 0.97 -9.60
C ASN A 140 0.98 0.74 -8.26
N SER A 141 0.75 -0.51 -7.85
CA SER A 141 -0.06 -0.80 -6.66
C SER A 141 0.82 -0.89 -5.40
N TRP A 142 0.76 0.15 -4.55
CA TRP A 142 1.32 0.12 -3.19
C TRP A 142 0.70 -1.00 -2.33
N ALA A 143 -0.51 -1.44 -2.68
CA ALA A 143 -1.17 -2.59 -2.08
C ALA A 143 -0.43 -3.93 -2.33
N MET A 144 0.63 -3.96 -3.15
CA MET A 144 1.51 -5.15 -3.24
C MET A 144 2.57 -5.21 -2.14
N SER A 145 2.76 -4.17 -1.33
CA SER A 145 3.77 -4.17 -0.27
C SER A 145 3.34 -5.02 0.92
N ARG A 146 4.24 -5.91 1.37
CA ARG A 146 4.12 -6.62 2.67
C ARG A 146 4.59 -5.78 3.85
N LEU A 147 5.31 -4.70 3.58
CA LEU A 147 5.74 -3.76 4.61
C LEU A 147 4.58 -2.82 4.89
N ASN A 148 4.12 -2.80 6.13
CA ASN A 148 3.27 -1.74 6.65
C ASN A 148 4.16 -0.50 6.84
N LEU A 149 4.27 0.32 5.78
CA LEU A 149 5.03 1.55 5.84
C LEU A 149 4.14 2.65 6.44
N PRO A 150 4.67 3.50 7.34
CA PRO A 150 3.95 4.67 7.81
C PRO A 150 3.49 5.51 6.60
N ASN A 151 2.22 5.91 6.58
CA ASN A 151 1.57 6.67 5.50
C ASN A 151 1.38 5.92 4.16
N SER A 152 1.54 4.59 4.12
CA SER A 152 1.12 3.79 2.95
C SER A 152 -0.23 3.11 3.24
N SER A 153 -1.21 3.26 2.35
CA SER A 153 -2.52 2.63 2.53
C SER A 153 -2.60 1.28 1.81
N GLY A 154 -3.15 0.27 2.52
CA GLY A 154 -3.40 -1.07 2.00
C GLY A 154 -4.54 -1.16 0.98
N ALA A 155 -5.34 -0.09 0.89
CA ALA A 155 -6.26 0.18 -0.19
C ALA A 155 -5.96 1.59 -0.73
N SER A 156 -6.21 1.84 -2.00
CA SER A 156 -6.04 3.19 -2.55
C SER A 156 -6.88 3.35 -3.80
N ILE A 157 -7.42 4.54 -4.00
CA ILE A 157 -7.90 4.94 -5.31
C ILE A 157 -6.97 5.97 -5.95
N THR A 158 -6.75 5.84 -7.25
CA THR A 158 -6.10 6.89 -8.05
C THR A 158 -7.06 7.38 -9.12
N LEU A 159 -7.20 8.69 -9.22
CA LEU A 159 -7.90 9.32 -10.33
C LEU A 159 -7.02 9.24 -11.58
N GLU A 160 -7.54 8.64 -12.63
CA GLU A 160 -6.91 8.54 -13.94
C GLU A 160 -7.74 9.33 -14.95
N ASN A 161 -7.22 9.50 -16.17
CA ASN A 161 -8.02 10.10 -17.23
C ASN A 161 -9.30 9.27 -17.47
N ALA A 162 -10.46 9.88 -17.19
CA ALA A 162 -11.81 9.34 -17.36
C ALA A 162 -12.21 8.13 -16.49
N HIS A 163 -11.40 7.70 -15.51
CA HIS A 163 -11.78 6.60 -14.61
C HIS A 163 -11.05 6.68 -13.27
N CYS A 164 -11.53 5.93 -12.28
CA CYS A 164 -10.87 5.74 -11.00
C CYS A 164 -10.36 4.31 -10.87
N LYS A 165 -9.13 4.19 -10.38
CA LYS A 165 -8.40 2.94 -10.26
C LYS A 165 -8.31 2.55 -8.79
N LEU A 166 -9.06 1.53 -8.39
CA LEU A 166 -9.11 1.00 -7.02
C LEU A 166 -8.08 -0.13 -6.85
N ASN A 167 -7.13 0.04 -5.95
CA ASN A 167 -6.30 -1.04 -5.43
C ASN A 167 -6.82 -1.44 -4.06
N TYR A 168 -6.88 -2.75 -3.81
CA TYR A 168 -7.28 -3.30 -2.53
C TYR A 168 -6.38 -4.51 -2.24
N ASN A 169 -5.84 -4.59 -1.02
CA ASN A 169 -5.20 -5.80 -0.51
C ASN A 169 -5.77 -6.11 0.87
N GLY A 170 -6.52 -7.21 0.96
CA GLY A 170 -7.15 -7.66 2.20
C GLY A 170 -6.15 -7.96 3.33
N GLU A 171 -4.93 -8.40 3.00
CA GLU A 171 -3.88 -8.66 4.00
C GLU A 171 -3.40 -7.35 4.64
N SER A 172 -3.18 -6.30 3.83
CA SER A 172 -2.67 -5.01 4.30
C SER A 172 -3.69 -4.23 5.15
N ILE A 173 -4.98 -4.51 5.00
CA ILE A 173 -6.07 -3.83 5.72
C ILE A 173 -6.71 -4.69 6.81
N GLN A 174 -6.13 -5.87 7.11
CA GLN A 174 -6.71 -6.85 8.02
C GLN A 174 -6.99 -6.29 9.42
N ASP A 175 -6.10 -5.44 9.94
CA ASP A 175 -6.27 -4.81 11.26
C ASP A 175 -7.53 -3.93 11.31
N MET A 176 -7.77 -3.14 10.26
CA MET A 176 -8.97 -2.32 10.14
C MET A 176 -10.22 -3.19 9.96
N THR A 177 -10.18 -4.19 9.07
CA THR A 177 -11.28 -5.13 8.87
C THR A 177 -11.69 -5.80 10.18
N ASN A 178 -10.72 -6.29 10.93
CA ASN A 178 -10.94 -6.94 12.22
C ASN A 178 -11.55 -5.97 13.23
N ALA A 179 -11.02 -4.74 13.33
CA ALA A 179 -11.52 -3.74 14.27
C ALA A 179 -12.96 -3.31 13.96
N VAL A 180 -13.28 -3.11 12.68
CA VAL A 180 -14.61 -2.69 12.24
C VAL A 180 -15.64 -3.81 12.41
N ALA A 181 -15.24 -5.08 12.28
CA ALA A 181 -16.12 -6.24 12.43
C ALA A 181 -16.47 -6.60 13.88
N VAL A 182 -15.89 -5.93 14.88
CA VAL A 182 -16.09 -6.26 16.30
C VAL A 182 -17.55 -6.03 16.71
N ASN A 183 -18.16 -7.00 17.39
CA ASN A 183 -19.50 -6.88 17.98
C ASN A 183 -20.60 -6.43 16.99
N LEU A 184 -20.44 -6.73 15.69
CA LEU A 184 -21.50 -6.44 14.73
C LEU A 184 -22.74 -7.30 15.04
N PRO A 185 -23.95 -6.73 14.97
CA PRO A 185 -25.18 -7.50 15.06
C PRO A 185 -25.16 -8.64 14.06
N ASN A 186 -25.69 -9.81 14.43
CA ASN A 186 -25.72 -10.98 13.57
C ASN A 186 -26.74 -10.79 12.43
N VAL A 187 -26.37 -10.00 11.43
CA VAL A 187 -27.14 -9.77 10.21
C VAL A 187 -26.66 -10.79 9.19
N LYS A 188 -27.54 -11.70 8.77
CA LYS A 188 -27.25 -12.60 7.64
C LYS A 188 -27.13 -11.75 6.37
N THR A 189 -25.90 -11.45 5.99
CA THR A 189 -25.57 -10.86 4.70
C THR A 189 -24.47 -11.70 4.05
N ASP A 190 -24.57 -11.81 2.74
CA ASP A 190 -23.58 -12.41 1.85
C ASP A 190 -22.50 -11.40 1.40
N ILE A 191 -22.49 -10.23 2.03
CA ILE A 191 -21.57 -9.12 1.79
C ILE A 191 -20.57 -9.02 2.95
N ASP A 192 -19.29 -8.92 2.60
CA ASP A 192 -18.22 -8.54 3.52
C ASP A 192 -18.31 -7.03 3.80
N ILE A 193 -18.97 -6.68 4.91
CA ILE A 193 -19.24 -5.29 5.29
C ILE A 193 -17.96 -4.46 5.49
N PRO A 194 -16.95 -4.91 6.28
CA PRO A 194 -15.71 -4.15 6.40
C PRO A 194 -15.02 -3.91 5.06
N LYS A 195 -14.95 -4.93 4.20
CA LYS A 195 -14.39 -4.79 2.85
C LYS A 195 -15.16 -3.77 2.02
N LEU A 196 -16.50 -3.87 2.00
CA LEU A 196 -17.35 -2.93 1.27
C LEU A 196 -17.17 -1.50 1.78
N MET A 197 -17.15 -1.29 3.10
CA MET A 197 -16.94 0.01 3.72
C MET A 197 -15.63 0.64 3.24
N ILE A 198 -14.53 -0.13 3.26
CA ILE A 198 -13.22 0.33 2.81
C ILE A 198 -13.23 0.65 1.30
N MET A 199 -13.81 -0.20 0.47
CA MET A 199 -13.89 0.09 -0.97
C MET A 199 -14.76 1.33 -1.28
N VAL A 200 -15.81 1.59 -0.49
CA VAL A 200 -16.64 2.79 -0.62
C VAL A 200 -15.91 4.03 -0.11
N HIS A 201 -15.11 3.92 0.96
CA HIS A 201 -14.21 4.98 1.42
C HIS A 201 -13.23 5.36 0.30
N GLU A 202 -12.58 4.38 -0.33
CA GLU A 202 -11.68 4.65 -1.45
C GLU A 202 -12.41 5.28 -2.64
N LEU A 203 -13.61 4.80 -2.97
CA LEU A 203 -14.45 5.45 -3.99
C LEU A 203 -14.71 6.92 -3.65
N ALA A 204 -14.97 7.24 -2.39
CA ALA A 204 -15.28 8.60 -1.96
C ALA A 204 -14.13 9.57 -2.20
N HIS A 205 -12.86 9.18 -2.04
CA HIS A 205 -11.74 10.03 -2.46
C HIS A 205 -11.80 10.41 -3.93
N CYS A 206 -12.11 9.45 -4.79
CA CYS A 206 -12.29 9.69 -6.22
C CYS A 206 -13.48 10.62 -6.49
N LEU A 207 -14.61 10.39 -5.81
CA LEU A 207 -15.80 11.23 -5.94
C LEU A 207 -15.57 12.66 -5.42
N ASP A 208 -14.68 12.85 -4.45
CA ASP A 208 -14.31 14.16 -3.94
C ASP A 208 -13.47 14.91 -4.98
N ILE A 209 -12.35 14.30 -5.39
CA ILE A 209 -11.38 14.92 -6.30
C ILE A 209 -11.99 15.17 -7.68
N LYS A 210 -12.81 14.25 -8.23
CA LYS A 210 -13.37 14.43 -9.58
C LYS A 210 -14.14 15.74 -9.74
N ARG A 211 -14.70 16.29 -8.66
CA ARG A 211 -15.50 17.53 -8.68
C ARG A 211 -14.66 18.75 -9.02
N ASP A 212 -13.34 18.63 -8.85
CA ASP A 212 -12.38 19.71 -9.06
C ASP A 212 -11.78 19.70 -10.47
N PHE A 213 -12.06 18.67 -11.28
CA PHE A 213 -11.45 18.50 -12.60
C PHE A 213 -12.46 18.55 -13.75
N ALA A 214 -12.12 19.31 -14.79
CA ALA A 214 -12.91 19.43 -16.02
C ALA A 214 -13.12 18.10 -16.76
N THR A 215 -12.14 17.18 -16.69
CA THR A 215 -12.19 15.86 -17.32
C THR A 215 -13.46 15.05 -16.96
N PHE A 216 -14.06 15.33 -15.80
CA PHE A 216 -15.26 14.66 -15.31
C PHE A 216 -16.51 15.55 -15.31
N ASN A 217 -16.37 16.84 -15.61
CA ASN A 217 -17.44 17.84 -15.54
C ASN A 217 -17.31 18.83 -16.70
N LEU A 218 -17.29 18.32 -17.94
CA LEU A 218 -17.14 19.15 -19.14
C LEU A 218 -18.23 20.21 -19.26
N ASP A 219 -19.40 19.97 -18.68
CA ASP A 219 -20.53 20.88 -18.58
C ASP A 219 -20.27 22.10 -17.66
N ARG A 220 -19.25 22.04 -16.81
CA ARG A 220 -18.88 23.08 -15.84
C ARG A 220 -17.68 23.92 -16.25
N VAL A 221 -17.09 23.63 -17.41
CA VAL A 221 -15.93 24.38 -17.91
C VAL A 221 -16.37 25.78 -18.33
N ASP A 222 -15.69 26.81 -17.84
CA ASP A 222 -15.95 28.20 -18.23
C ASP A 222 -15.70 28.36 -19.74
N PRO A 223 -16.70 28.77 -20.54
CA PRO A 223 -16.51 28.99 -21.98
C PRO A 223 -15.43 30.02 -22.31
N LYS A 224 -15.12 30.94 -21.39
CA LYS A 224 -14.03 31.93 -21.55
C LYS A 224 -12.66 31.35 -21.30
N HIS A 225 -12.58 30.23 -20.59
CA HIS A 225 -11.34 29.57 -20.21
C HIS A 225 -11.49 28.04 -20.44
N PRO A 226 -11.60 27.60 -21.72
CA PRO A 226 -11.91 26.22 -22.07
C PRO A 226 -10.75 25.25 -21.83
N HIS A 227 -9.55 25.77 -21.57
CA HIS A 227 -8.35 24.98 -21.28
C HIS A 227 -8.22 24.62 -19.79
N ASN A 228 -9.20 25.03 -18.99
CA ASN A 228 -9.10 24.98 -17.56
C ASN A 228 -9.29 23.57 -17.04
N ILE A 229 -8.21 22.97 -16.56
CA ILE A 229 -8.23 21.59 -16.07
C ILE A 229 -8.81 21.55 -14.66
N VAL A 230 -8.46 22.53 -13.81
CA VAL A 230 -8.96 22.67 -12.44
C VAL A 230 -10.11 23.67 -12.44
N ILE A 231 -11.28 23.21 -12.02
CA ILE A 231 -12.54 23.97 -12.00
C ILE A 231 -13.15 24.09 -10.60
N GLY A 232 -12.50 23.52 -9.58
CA GLY A 232 -12.97 23.49 -8.21
C GLY A 232 -11.86 23.19 -7.20
N THR A 233 -12.21 23.25 -5.91
CA THR A 233 -11.29 23.02 -4.79
C THR A 233 -11.97 22.27 -3.63
N HIS A 234 -12.92 21.38 -3.91
CA HIS A 234 -13.67 20.61 -2.91
C HIS A 234 -12.74 19.69 -2.10
N ALA A 235 -11.81 19.01 -2.79
CA ALA A 235 -10.84 18.12 -2.17
C ALA A 235 -9.67 18.86 -1.49
N ILE A 236 -9.71 20.18 -1.50
CA ILE A 236 -8.71 21.06 -0.88
C ILE A 236 -9.29 21.65 0.40
N ALA A 237 -8.51 21.54 1.48
CA ALA A 237 -8.92 22.10 2.76
C ALA A 237 -9.08 23.63 2.64
N PRO A 238 -10.14 24.22 3.20
CA PRO A 238 -10.45 25.66 3.09
C PRO A 238 -9.26 26.62 3.19
N GLN A 239 -8.34 26.40 4.14
CA GLN A 239 -7.17 27.27 4.36
C GLN A 239 -6.14 27.29 3.23
N PHE A 240 -6.13 26.28 2.36
CA PHE A 240 -5.17 26.16 1.25
C PHE A 240 -5.77 26.61 -0.10
N ARG A 241 -7.08 26.84 -0.16
CA ARG A 241 -7.78 27.14 -1.42
C ARG A 241 -7.32 28.44 -2.08
N SER A 242 -6.95 29.45 -1.29
CA SER A 242 -6.49 30.74 -1.81
C SER A 242 -5.15 30.66 -2.54
N ALA A 243 -4.37 29.60 -2.32
CA ALA A 243 -3.12 29.38 -3.04
C ALA A 243 -3.35 28.82 -4.45
N ILE A 244 -4.50 28.20 -4.70
CA ILE A 244 -4.78 27.54 -5.99
C ILE A 244 -5.28 28.57 -6.98
N LEU A 245 -4.42 28.91 -7.93
CA LEU A 245 -4.80 29.72 -9.08
C LEU A 245 -5.60 28.87 -10.07
N VAL A 246 -6.46 29.54 -10.82
CA VAL A 246 -7.16 28.94 -11.96
C VAL A 246 -6.10 28.40 -12.93
N ASP A 247 -6.22 27.12 -13.32
CA ASP A 247 -5.33 26.39 -14.25
C ASP A 247 -3.97 25.96 -13.72
N ASP A 248 -3.72 26.18 -12.43
CA ASP A 248 -2.51 25.74 -11.80
C ASP A 248 -2.68 24.34 -11.21
N VAL A 249 -2.55 23.35 -12.11
CA VAL A 249 -2.58 21.93 -11.77
C VAL A 249 -1.45 21.58 -10.80
N GLU A 250 -0.28 22.21 -10.93
CA GLU A 250 0.87 21.96 -10.07
C GLU A 250 0.57 22.40 -8.63
N THR A 251 0.11 23.64 -8.45
CA THR A 251 -0.28 24.14 -7.13
C THR A 251 -1.46 23.36 -6.57
N TYR A 252 -2.43 22.96 -7.38
CA TYR A 252 -3.50 22.07 -6.94
C TYR A 252 -2.93 20.78 -6.33
N TYR A 253 -1.99 20.10 -7.00
CA TYR A 253 -1.40 18.86 -6.50
C TYR A 253 -0.60 19.08 -5.21
N VAL A 254 0.13 20.19 -5.10
CA VAL A 254 0.87 20.57 -3.89
C VAL A 254 -0.09 20.76 -2.70
N GLU A 255 -1.15 21.53 -2.88
CA GLU A 255 -2.12 21.81 -1.81
C GLU A 255 -3.02 20.59 -1.51
N ALA A 256 -3.31 19.75 -2.50
CA ALA A 256 -3.98 18.47 -2.31
C ALA A 256 -3.14 17.51 -1.46
N GLY A 257 -1.81 17.58 -1.56
CA GLY A 257 -0.88 16.86 -0.70
C GLY A 257 -0.89 17.32 0.76
N LYS A 258 -1.25 18.58 1.03
CA LYS A 258 -1.44 19.11 2.40
C LYS A 258 -2.85 18.89 2.95
N SER A 259 -3.80 18.55 2.08
CA SER A 259 -5.22 18.37 2.41
C SER A 259 -5.59 16.90 2.69
N VAL A 260 -4.65 16.05 3.13
CA VAL A 260 -4.91 14.61 3.32
C VAL A 260 -6.04 14.37 4.31
N LEU A 261 -5.92 14.88 5.54
CA LEU A 261 -6.96 14.69 6.57
C LEU A 261 -8.34 15.22 6.14
N TRP A 262 -8.37 16.29 5.34
CA TRP A 262 -9.62 16.83 4.76
C TRP A 262 -10.30 15.86 3.79
N LYS A 263 -9.51 15.14 2.99
CA LYS A 263 -10.00 14.09 2.08
C LYS A 263 -10.39 12.83 2.84
N GLU A 264 -9.62 12.45 3.87
CA GLU A 264 -9.96 11.33 4.75
C GLU A 264 -11.29 11.55 5.47
N ALA A 265 -11.52 12.76 5.99
CA ALA A 265 -12.77 13.10 6.65
C ALA A 265 -13.97 12.94 5.71
N PHE A 266 -13.85 13.36 4.44
CA PHE A 266 -14.91 13.13 3.45
C PHE A 266 -15.14 11.65 3.19
N ALA A 267 -14.07 10.87 3.01
CA ALA A 267 -14.18 9.48 2.65
C ALA A 267 -14.75 8.60 3.79
N ASP A 268 -14.30 8.82 5.01
CA ASP A 268 -14.84 8.16 6.20
C ASP A 268 -16.32 8.53 6.39
N VAL A 269 -16.68 9.81 6.31
CA VAL A 269 -18.08 10.22 6.43
C VAL A 269 -18.94 9.62 5.32
N TYR A 270 -18.51 9.71 4.06
CA TYR A 270 -19.25 9.15 2.92
C TYR A 270 -19.49 7.65 3.06
N SER A 271 -18.45 6.88 3.43
CA SER A 271 -18.55 5.43 3.59
C SER A 271 -19.51 5.03 4.70
N ILE A 272 -19.50 5.76 5.83
CA ILE A 272 -20.45 5.55 6.91
C ILE A 272 -21.87 5.95 6.51
N GLY A 273 -22.04 7.09 5.82
CA GLY A 273 -23.34 7.51 5.28
C GLY A 273 -23.93 6.46 4.36
N PHE A 274 -23.12 5.86 3.49
CA PHE A 274 -23.52 4.74 2.65
C PHE A 274 -24.03 3.54 3.48
N LEU A 275 -23.36 3.20 4.58
CA LEU A 275 -23.83 2.14 5.48
C LEU A 275 -25.16 2.51 6.15
N TYR A 276 -25.39 3.77 6.54
CA TYR A 276 -26.70 4.18 7.08
C TYR A 276 -27.82 4.04 6.05
N VAL A 277 -27.54 4.23 4.76
CA VAL A 277 -28.52 4.03 3.68
C VAL A 277 -28.78 2.55 3.44
N GLN A 278 -27.73 1.75 3.20
CA GLN A 278 -27.86 0.39 2.70
C GLN A 278 -27.91 -0.68 3.80
N TYR A 279 -27.27 -0.42 4.93
CA TYR A 279 -27.12 -1.35 6.05
C TYR A 279 -27.40 -0.66 7.40
N PRO A 280 -28.57 -0.01 7.58
CA PRO A 280 -28.83 0.84 8.75
C PRO A 280 -28.71 0.10 10.09
N LYS A 281 -28.97 -1.22 10.12
CA LYS A 281 -28.91 -2.05 11.33
C LYS A 281 -27.50 -2.23 11.90
N ILE A 282 -26.46 -2.02 11.09
CA ILE A 282 -25.06 -2.22 11.51
C ILE A 282 -24.24 -0.91 11.45
N ALA A 283 -24.75 0.11 10.78
CA ALA A 283 -24.04 1.36 10.51
C ALA A 283 -23.51 2.03 11.79
N SER A 284 -24.31 2.12 12.85
CA SER A 284 -23.88 2.74 14.11
C SER A 284 -22.76 1.92 14.79
N SER A 285 -22.87 0.59 14.85
CA SER A 285 -21.79 -0.27 15.39
C SER A 285 -20.48 -0.11 14.60
N VAL A 286 -20.56 -0.12 13.27
CA VAL A 286 -19.40 0.11 12.41
C VAL A 286 -18.80 1.50 12.66
N THR A 287 -19.63 2.53 12.80
CA THR A 287 -19.20 3.91 13.09
C THR A 287 -18.42 3.98 14.41
N GLN A 288 -18.94 3.41 15.49
CA GLN A 288 -18.27 3.41 16.80
C GLN A 288 -16.97 2.61 16.79
N ASN A 289 -16.93 1.48 16.08
CA ASN A 289 -15.72 0.69 15.91
C ASN A 289 -14.65 1.46 15.13
N LEU A 290 -15.05 2.15 14.05
CA LEU A 290 -14.15 2.98 13.25
C LEU A 290 -13.59 4.15 14.08
N ILE A 291 -14.44 4.84 14.86
CA ILE A 291 -13.99 5.89 15.79
C ILE A 291 -12.94 5.35 16.75
N SER A 292 -13.20 4.18 17.36
CA SER A 292 -12.28 3.55 18.31
C SER A 292 -10.95 3.17 17.65
N PHE A 293 -11.00 2.65 16.42
CA PHE A 293 -9.81 2.33 15.64
C PHE A 293 -9.00 3.59 15.32
N ARG A 294 -9.62 4.63 14.73
CA ARG A 294 -8.92 5.88 14.40
C ARG A 294 -8.30 6.54 15.64
N ALA A 295 -9.03 6.59 16.76
CA ALA A 295 -8.53 7.14 18.02
C ALA A 295 -7.30 6.40 18.56
N LYS A 296 -7.28 5.07 18.45
CA LYS A 296 -6.13 4.25 18.88
C LYS A 296 -4.86 4.53 18.07
N TYR A 297 -5.00 4.80 16.78
CA TYR A 297 -3.87 5.00 15.86
C TYR A 297 -3.55 6.47 15.55
N ALA A 298 -4.31 7.43 16.10
CA ALA A 298 -4.17 8.86 15.79
C ALA A 298 -2.74 9.42 15.92
N SER A 299 -1.94 8.93 16.87
CA SER A 299 -0.54 9.38 17.04
C SER A 299 0.43 8.79 16.00
N GLN A 300 0.10 7.63 15.44
CA GLN A 300 0.92 6.91 14.46
C GLN A 300 0.49 7.23 13.03
N ASP A 301 -0.78 7.61 12.85
CA ASP A 301 -1.41 7.92 11.59
C ASP A 301 -2.33 9.16 11.74
N PRO A 302 -1.74 10.34 11.94
CA PRO A 302 -2.52 11.58 12.13
C PRO A 302 -3.25 11.99 10.86
N THR A 303 -2.83 11.49 9.69
CA THR A 303 -3.50 11.76 8.42
C THR A 303 -4.91 11.18 8.35
N HIS A 304 -5.18 10.11 9.10
CA HIS A 304 -6.51 9.50 9.18
C HIS A 304 -7.20 9.71 10.54
N ASP A 305 -6.77 10.68 11.36
CA ASP A 305 -7.48 11.00 12.62
C ASP A 305 -8.79 11.78 12.35
N THR A 306 -9.77 11.07 11.79
CA THR A 306 -11.08 11.59 11.40
C THR A 306 -12.10 11.51 12.53
N THR A 307 -11.66 11.20 13.76
CA THR A 307 -12.49 10.91 14.94
C THR A 307 -13.51 12.01 15.23
N CYS A 308 -13.11 13.28 15.10
CA CYS A 308 -14.00 14.43 15.29
C CYS A 308 -15.21 14.42 14.33
N TRP A 309 -14.97 14.18 13.04
CA TRP A 309 -16.03 14.18 12.03
C TRP A 309 -16.93 12.95 12.17
N LEU A 310 -16.36 11.78 12.43
CA LEU A 310 -17.11 10.56 12.68
C LEU A 310 -18.02 10.70 13.91
N ALA A 311 -17.56 11.34 14.98
CA ALA A 311 -18.38 11.57 16.18
C ALA A 311 -19.61 12.48 15.91
N ASN A 312 -19.53 13.36 14.91
CA ASN A 312 -20.67 14.20 14.52
C ASN A 312 -21.76 13.44 13.77
N ILE A 313 -21.44 12.29 13.16
CA ILE A 313 -22.39 11.54 12.33
C ILE A 313 -23.62 11.17 13.15
N GLU A 314 -23.45 10.64 14.35
CA GLU A 314 -24.57 10.14 15.17
C GLU A 314 -25.64 11.21 15.43
N ASN A 315 -25.23 12.46 15.61
CA ASN A 315 -26.14 13.58 15.93
C ASN A 315 -26.70 14.30 14.71
N THR A 316 -26.40 13.84 13.49
CA THR A 316 -26.92 14.42 12.25
C THR A 316 -28.08 13.60 11.69
N VAL A 317 -28.99 14.28 10.98
CA VAL A 317 -30.02 13.59 10.17
C VAL A 317 -29.29 12.74 9.13
N LYS A 318 -29.63 11.45 9.08
CA LYS A 318 -28.98 10.47 8.19
C LYS A 318 -29.49 10.64 6.76
N PRO A 319 -28.64 10.39 5.75
CA PRO A 319 -29.06 10.46 4.35
C PRO A 319 -30.09 9.35 4.06
N GLU A 320 -31.06 9.64 3.21
CA GLU A 320 -32.12 8.68 2.86
C GLU A 320 -31.71 7.78 1.68
N ASN A 321 -30.81 8.27 0.83
CA ASN A 321 -30.36 7.59 -0.38
C ASN A 321 -28.91 7.94 -0.74
N VAL A 322 -28.35 7.19 -1.69
CA VAL A 322 -26.93 7.33 -2.11
C VAL A 322 -26.63 8.69 -2.75
N ASN A 323 -27.61 9.34 -3.39
CA ASN A 323 -27.39 10.60 -4.10
C ASN A 323 -27.12 11.78 -3.15
N GLU A 324 -27.62 11.69 -1.92
CA GLU A 324 -27.42 12.70 -0.87
C GLU A 324 -26.04 12.62 -0.22
N LEU A 325 -25.30 11.53 -0.41
CA LEU A 325 -24.08 11.26 0.34
C LEU A 325 -22.99 12.30 0.14
N ILE A 326 -22.85 12.86 -1.07
CA ILE A 326 -21.83 13.88 -1.35
C ILE A 326 -22.12 15.16 -0.53
N GLU A 327 -23.35 15.68 -0.63
CA GLU A 327 -23.75 16.89 0.08
C GLU A 327 -23.76 16.69 1.60
N TRP A 328 -24.27 15.55 2.05
CA TRP A 328 -24.27 15.17 3.46
C TRP A 328 -22.85 15.09 4.03
N SER A 329 -21.93 14.48 3.29
CA SER A 329 -20.53 14.37 3.70
C SER A 329 -19.84 15.72 3.74
N ASP A 330 -20.08 16.59 2.75
CA ASP A 330 -19.57 17.96 2.77
C ASP A 330 -20.11 18.76 3.96
N LYS A 331 -21.39 18.63 4.28
CA LYS A 331 -22.00 19.34 5.42
C LYS A 331 -21.32 18.96 6.74
N ILE A 332 -21.06 17.67 6.96
CA ILE A 332 -20.36 17.19 8.15
C ILE A 332 -18.88 17.58 8.12
N ARG A 333 -18.21 17.40 6.99
CA ARG A 333 -16.80 17.78 6.81
C ARG A 333 -16.56 19.26 7.09
N ASN A 334 -17.45 20.12 6.60
CA ASN A 334 -17.43 21.57 6.82
C ASN A 334 -17.88 21.98 8.23
N ASN A 335 -18.09 21.04 9.17
CA ASN A 335 -18.37 21.39 10.56
C ASN A 335 -17.23 22.27 11.10
N SER A 336 -17.61 23.47 11.53
CA SER A 336 -16.64 24.49 11.92
C SER A 336 -15.77 24.09 13.10
N GLU A 337 -16.25 23.25 14.03
CA GLU A 337 -15.46 22.83 15.19
C GLU A 337 -14.34 21.84 14.80
N CYS A 338 -14.66 20.83 14.01
CA CYS A 338 -13.65 19.88 13.53
C CYS A 338 -12.69 20.55 12.55
N THR A 339 -13.20 21.42 11.68
CA THR A 339 -12.36 22.20 10.76
C THR A 339 -11.42 23.15 11.52
N LYS A 340 -11.89 23.82 12.58
CA LYS A 340 -11.01 24.63 13.46
C LYS A 340 -9.93 23.78 14.13
N LYS A 341 -10.29 22.61 14.65
CA LYS A 341 -9.32 21.68 15.29
C LYS A 341 -8.25 21.20 14.32
N MET A 342 -8.62 20.95 13.06
CA MET A 342 -7.66 20.61 12.00
C MET A 342 -6.58 21.69 11.82
N TYR A 343 -6.92 22.96 12.08
CA TYR A 343 -6.07 24.12 11.83
C TYR A 343 -5.42 24.71 13.09
N ALA A 344 -5.71 24.13 14.26
CA ALA A 344 -5.19 24.58 15.54
C ALA A 344 -3.81 23.96 15.89
N ASN A 345 -3.35 23.02 15.06
CA ASN A 345 -2.03 22.40 15.10
C ASN A 345 -1.21 22.87 13.90
#